data_AF-A0A4T0QGW3-F1
#
_entry.id   AF-A0A4T0QGW3-F1
#
_cell.length_a   1.000
_cell.length_b   1.000
_cell.length_c   1.000
_cell.angle_alpha   90.00
_cell.angle_beta   90.00
_cell.angle_gamma   90.00
#
_symmetry.space_group_name_H-M   'P 1'
#
loop_
_entity.id
_entity.type
_entity.pdbx_description
1 polymer ?
#
loop_
_entity_poly.entity_id
_entity_poly.type
_entity_poly.pdbx_seq_one_letter_code
_entity_poly.pdbx_strand_id
1 'polypeptide(L)'
;GATVTWAHHSLIQGDRKGAIIGNILTVVLALLFTYCQYIEYSTAPFSMSDSVYGSTFYAATGLHAIHVIIGNLFIMTELYS
;
A
#
# COMPACT_ATOMS: atom_id res chain seq x y z
N GLY A 1 5.69 0.27 6.46
CA GLY A 1 5.81 0.08 7.92
C GLY A 1 6.85 1.02 8.50
N ALA A 2 8.14 0.76 8.26
CA ALA A 2 9.23 1.55 8.84
C ALA A 2 9.13 3.06 8.56
N THR A 3 8.82 3.46 7.33
CA THR A 3 8.72 4.88 6.93
C THR A 3 7.57 5.63 7.61
N VAL A 4 6.42 4.98 7.83
CA VAL A 4 5.29 5.60 8.55
C VAL A 4 5.56 5.67 10.06
N THR A 5 6.26 4.68 10.62
CA THR A 5 6.73 4.75 12.01
C THR A 5 7.74 5.88 12.20
N TRP A 6 8.64 6.08 11.24
CA TRP A 6 9.56 7.21 11.23
C TRP A 6 8.82 8.54 11.11
N ALA A 7 7.84 8.65 10.20
CA ALA A 7 7.00 9.84 10.08
C ALA A 7 6.31 10.20 11.39
N HIS A 8 5.72 9.19 12.06
CA HIS A 8 5.09 9.35 13.36
C HIS A 8 6.08 9.80 14.45
N HIS A 9 7.29 9.22 14.47
CA HIS A 9 8.31 9.61 15.44
C HIS A 9 8.83 11.05 15.20
N SER A 10 9.06 11.43 13.94
CA SER A 10 9.43 12.81 13.57
C SER A 10 8.35 13.80 13.96
N LEU A 11 7.07 13.44 13.84
CA LEU A 11 5.95 14.28 14.28
C LEU A 11 5.98 14.51 15.81
N ILE A 12 6.21 13.46 16.60
CA ILE A 12 6.33 13.55 18.07
C ILE A 12 7.53 14.42 18.49
N GLN A 13 8.63 14.37 17.72
CA GLN A 13 9.81 15.20 17.96
C GLN A 13 9.66 16.65 17.48
N GLY A 14 8.53 17.01 16.87
CA GLY A 14 8.31 18.35 16.30
C GLY A 14 8.99 18.60 14.94
N ASP A 15 9.62 17.58 14.34
CA ASP A 15 10.20 17.66 13.01
C ASP A 15 9.13 17.42 11.93
N ARG A 16 8.45 18.51 11.55
CA ARG A 16 7.42 18.48 10.50
C ARG A 16 7.97 18.06 9.14
N LYS A 17 9.23 18.39 8.82
CA LYS A 17 9.82 18.02 7.52
C LYS A 17 10.05 16.52 7.45
N GLY A 18 10.62 15.93 8.51
CA GLY A 18 10.77 14.47 8.63
C GLY A 18 9.45 13.73 8.55
N ALA A 19 8.40 14.24 9.20
CA ALA A 19 7.06 13.66 9.15
C ALA A 19 6.48 13.64 7.72
N ILE A 20 6.55 14.77 7.01
CA ILE A 20 6.07 14.89 5.62
C ILE A 20 6.86 13.95 4.70
N ILE A 21 8.20 13.93 4.80
CA ILE A 21 9.04 13.07 3.97
C ILE A 21 8.74 11.59 4.24
N GLY A 22 8.62 11.19 5.50
CA GLY A 22 8.29 9.81 5.88
C GLY A 22 6.91 9.37 5.37
N ASN A 23 5.91 10.26 5.40
CA ASN A 23 4.58 9.99 4.82
C ASN A 23 4.64 9.87 3.29
N ILE A 24 5.33 10.77 2.59
CA ILE A 24 5.53 10.69 1.13
C ILE A 24 6.21 9.36 0.74
N LEU A 25 7.28 8.99 1.44
CA LEU A 25 7.99 7.72 1.17
C LEU A 25 7.06 6.52 1.37
N THR A 26 6.19 6.57 2.38
CA THR A 26 5.21 5.50 2.62
C THR A 26 4.21 5.40 1.47
N VAL A 27 3.70 6.53 0.98
CA VAL A 27 2.78 6.57 -0.17
C VAL A 27 3.44 6.00 -1.42
N VAL A 28 4.68 6.41 -1.72
CA VAL A 28 5.43 5.91 -2.87
C VAL A 28 5.62 4.40 -2.78
N LEU A 29 5.98 3.87 -1.60
CA LEU A 29 6.13 2.43 -1.40
C LEU A 29 4.81 1.66 -1.60
N ALA A 30 3.69 2.22 -1.15
CA ALA A 30 2.37 1.64 -1.35
C ALA A 30 1.97 1.63 -2.84
N LEU A 31 2.24 2.71 -3.57
CA LEU A 31 2.00 2.78 -5.02
C LEU A 31 2.87 1.77 -5.79
N LEU A 32 4.14 1.63 -5.42
CA LEU A 32 5.04 0.63 -6.00
C LEU A 32 4.51 -0.79 -5.75
N PHE A 33 4.05 -1.08 -4.54
CA PHE A 33 3.42 -2.37 -4.23
C PHE A 33 2.18 -2.62 -5.09
N THR A 34 1.27 -1.64 -5.20
CA THR A 34 0.07 -1.77 -6.05
C THR A 34 0.42 -1.98 -7.53
N TYR A 35 1.47 -1.32 -8.02
CA TYR A 35 1.95 -1.51 -9.39
C TYR A 35 2.51 -2.92 -9.60
N CYS A 36 3.31 -3.43 -8.66
CA CYS A 36 3.78 -4.82 -8.71
C CYS A 36 2.61 -5.82 -8.68
N GLN A 37 1.59 -5.56 -7.85
CA GLN A 37 0.38 -6.39 -7.79
C GLN A 37 -0.37 -6.42 -9.14
N TYR A 38 -0.42 -5.27 -9.83
CA TYR A 38 -1.01 -5.18 -11.16
C TYR A 38 -0.25 -6.01 -12.20
N ILE A 39 1.09 -5.98 -12.16
CA ILE A 39 1.92 -6.82 -13.04
C ILE A 39 1.68 -8.30 -12.73
N GLU A 40 1.65 -8.69 -11.46
CA GLU A 40 1.39 -10.07 -11.05
C GLU A 40 0.04 -10.55 -11.61
N TYR A 41 -1.02 -9.74 -11.49
CA TYR A 41 -2.34 -10.11 -12.01
C TYR A 41 -2.41 -10.17 -13.54
N SER A 42 -1.64 -9.33 -14.24
CA SER A 42 -1.63 -9.28 -15.71
C SER A 42 -0.78 -10.37 -16.33
N THR A 43 0.20 -10.91 -15.58
CA THR A 43 1.14 -11.94 -16.06
C THR A 43 0.82 -13.34 -15.54
N ALA A 44 -0.12 -13.46 -14.58
CA ALA A 44 -0.54 -14.73 -14.04
C ALA A 44 -1.11 -15.65 -15.14
N PRO A 45 -0.69 -16.93 -15.19
CA PRO A 45 -1.17 -17.89 -16.19
C PRO A 45 -2.55 -18.49 -15.84
N PHE A 46 -3.18 -18.00 -14.78
CA PHE A 46 -4.48 -18.45 -14.28
C PHE A 46 -5.36 -17.24 -13.98
N SER A 47 -6.66 -17.42 -14.10
CA SER A 47 -7.69 -16.41 -13.85
C SER A 47 -8.44 -16.69 -12.54
N MET A 48 -9.30 -15.75 -12.13
CA MET A 48 -10.16 -15.94 -10.96
C MET A 48 -11.12 -17.12 -11.10
N SER A 49 -11.51 -17.47 -12.32
CA SER A 49 -12.36 -18.63 -12.63
C SER A 49 -11.60 -19.96 -12.69
N ASP A 50 -10.27 -19.94 -12.63
CA ASP A 50 -9.47 -21.16 -12.80
C ASP A 50 -9.25 -21.87 -11.47
N SER A 51 -9.97 -22.98 -11.31
CA SER A 51 -9.87 -23.90 -10.18
C SER A 51 -10.09 -23.25 -8.80
N VAL A 52 -9.91 -24.04 -7.75
CA VAL A 52 -9.91 -23.55 -6.36
C VAL A 52 -8.69 -22.68 -6.07
N TYR A 53 -7.57 -22.90 -6.77
CA TYR A 53 -6.35 -22.12 -6.55
C TYR A 53 -6.48 -20.68 -7.05
N GLY A 54 -6.92 -20.46 -8.29
CA GLY A 54 -7.08 -19.12 -8.85
C GLY A 54 -8.11 -18.31 -8.07
N SER A 55 -9.26 -18.90 -7.78
CA SER A 55 -10.30 -18.25 -6.97
C SER A 55 -9.83 -17.84 -5.57
N THR A 56 -9.11 -18.71 -4.85
CA THR A 56 -8.59 -18.38 -3.51
C THR A 56 -7.45 -17.37 -3.57
N PHE A 57 -6.57 -17.46 -4.57
CA PHE A 57 -5.49 -16.51 -4.78
C PHE A 57 -6.03 -15.09 -4.99
N TYR A 58 -6.91 -14.89 -5.99
CA TYR A 58 -7.46 -13.57 -6.30
C TYR A 58 -8.39 -13.03 -5.21
N ALA A 59 -9.09 -13.89 -4.47
CA ALA A 59 -9.91 -13.45 -3.33
C ALA A 59 -9.05 -12.90 -2.19
N ALA A 60 -8.00 -13.63 -1.78
CA ALA A 60 -7.13 -13.22 -0.68
C ALA A 60 -6.29 -11.98 -1.04
N THR A 61 -5.63 -12.02 -2.20
CA THR A 61 -4.77 -10.91 -2.66
C THR A 61 -5.60 -9.70 -3.09
N GLY A 62 -6.81 -9.90 -3.64
CA GLY A 62 -7.74 -8.82 -3.99
C GLY A 62 -8.25 -8.08 -2.77
N LEU A 63 -8.64 -8.80 -1.71
CA LEU A 63 -9.02 -8.17 -0.44
C LEU A 63 -7.86 -7.40 0.17
N HIS A 64 -6.65 -7.95 0.13
CA HIS A 64 -5.46 -7.26 0.61
C HIS A 64 -5.18 -5.98 -0.22
N ALA A 65 -5.29 -6.04 -1.55
CA ALA A 65 -5.10 -4.90 -2.43
C ALA A 65 -6.07 -3.75 -2.10
N ILE A 66 -7.34 -4.08 -1.83
CA ILE A 66 -8.34 -3.08 -1.38
C ILE A 66 -7.88 -2.42 -0.07
N HIS A 67 -7.44 -3.20 0.92
CA HIS A 67 -6.96 -2.66 2.19
C HIS A 67 -5.74 -1.74 2.01
N VAL A 68 -4.82 -2.09 1.12
CA VAL A 68 -3.64 -1.26 0.82
C VAL A 68 -4.04 0.07 0.17
N ILE A 69 -4.98 0.06 -0.78
CA ILE A 69 -5.46 1.30 -1.44
C ILE A 69 -6.14 2.23 -0.43
N ILE A 70 -7.03 1.69 0.41
CA ILE A 70 -7.73 2.48 1.43
C ILE A 70 -6.72 3.03 2.46
N GLY A 71 -5.75 2.22 2.90
CA GLY A 71 -4.69 2.66 3.80
C GLY A 71 -3.85 3.79 3.21
N ASN A 72 -3.53 3.71 1.91
CA ASN A 72 -2.81 4.76 1.20
C ASN A 72 -3.61 6.07 1.13
N LEU A 73 -4.93 6.00 0.92
CA LEU A 73 -5.80 7.18 0.94
C LEU A 73 -5.80 7.86 2.32
N PHE A 74 -5.85 7.09 3.42
CA PHE A 74 -5.75 7.67 4.76
C PHE A 74 -4.42 8.38 4.99
N ILE A 75 -3.29 7.79 4.57
CA ILE A 75 -1.98 8.45 4.71
C ILE A 75 -1.91 9.72 3.84
N MET A 76 -2.51 9.70 2.65
CA MET A 76 -2.60 10.88 1.80
C MET A 76 -3.41 12.00 2.46
N THR A 77 -4.53 11.71 3.14
CA THR A 77 -5.28 12.75 3.86
C THR A 77 -4.49 13.35 5.01
N GLU A 78 -3.69 12.55 5.73
CA GLU A 78 -2.79 13.03 6.79
C GLU A 78 -1.67 13.94 6.25
N LEU A 79 -1.28 13.79 4.97
CA LEU A 79 -0.26 14.65 4.35
C LEU A 79 -0.77 16.08 4.10
N TYR A 80 -2.07 16.25 3.85
CA TYR A 80 -2.68 17.55 3.54
C TYR A 80 -3.15 18.32 4.79
N SER A 81 -3.16 17.67 5.96
CA SER A 81 -3.53 18.24 7.28
C SER A 81 -2.32 18.92 7.94
#